data_AF-A0A9N9FWG1-F1
#
_entry.id   AF-A0A9N9FWG1-F1
#
_cell.length_a   1.000
_cell.length_b   1.000
_cell.length_c   1.000
_cell.angle_alpha   90.00
_cell.angle_beta   90.00
_cell.angle_gamma   90.00
#
_symmetry.space_group_name_H-M   'P 1'
#
loop_
_entity.id
_entity.type
_entity.pdbx_description
1 polymer ?
#
loop_
_entity_poly.entity_id
_entity_poly.type
_entity_poly.pdbx_seq_one_letter_code
_entity_poly.pdbx_strand_id
1 'polypeptide(L)'
;REKEIYDKIKKEIRKKVKARELLKEELTENDEKIKDLEKRLEISKKEIKELEKLLVPCVDDLTQKLEIKKEELKRLVNDAKEEIEKNNLNYLEEDLVHLLESQSELVKSDNNSSQEELAHTKETINRYFKNTKKIEEICQKQAEITELKVGLNKLKMKNVKNILLIGNTGSGKSTLANVLTDTSEFKEGKYATSETKETQIREFEEKYAVYRVIDTVGIGDTQLSEDNVLDKIIQTIYYLREGISQIVFVTSDRFDDGEIMAYKLAKTIFASGSEDIDDYITIVRTRFTDFENQEECRKDIDLMIKNGGKLSEIIKKVKEKGKIIHVNNGTEQERNFSRSILVNYLVENCRKVYNESLDLRRLSKAISINMSKIEGLERRKKEEIGVEDIRILENEIAELRKELRQSTKEHID
;
A
#
# COMPACT_ATOMS: atom_id res chain seq x y z
N ARG A 1 -49.22 -8.95 -58.35
CA ARG A 1 -48.70 -9.65 -57.16
C ARG A 1 -47.18 -9.51 -57.03
N GLU A 2 -46.39 -9.91 -58.02
CA GLU A 2 -44.92 -9.76 -57.97
C GLU A 2 -44.45 -8.30 -57.92
N LYS A 3 -45.08 -7.39 -58.69
CA LYS A 3 -44.77 -5.95 -58.65
C LYS A 3 -45.03 -5.31 -57.27
N GLU A 4 -46.11 -5.69 -56.59
CA GLU A 4 -46.40 -5.23 -55.22
C GLU A 4 -45.40 -5.78 -54.20
N ILE A 5 -44.98 -7.04 -54.35
CA ILE A 5 -43.95 -7.64 -53.50
C ILE A 5 -42.61 -6.90 -53.71
N TYR A 6 -42.24 -6.64 -54.97
CA TYR A 6 -41.06 -5.88 -55.33
C TYR A 6 -41.09 -4.45 -54.75
N ASP A 7 -42.21 -3.74 -54.87
CA ASP A 7 -42.34 -2.38 -54.34
C ASP A 7 -42.31 -2.36 -52.79
N LYS A 8 -42.87 -3.38 -52.13
CA LYS A 8 -42.76 -3.55 -50.66
C LYS A 8 -41.32 -3.80 -50.23
N ILE A 9 -40.60 -4.71 -50.90
CA ILE A 9 -39.19 -4.99 -50.62
C ILE A 9 -38.35 -3.73 -50.84
N LYS A 10 -38.54 -3.01 -51.95
CA LYS A 10 -37.83 -1.77 -52.25
C LYS A 10 -38.07 -0.68 -51.22
N LYS A 11 -39.31 -0.56 -50.71
CA LYS A 11 -39.66 0.37 -49.63
C LYS A 11 -38.96 0.01 -48.32
N GLU A 12 -38.90 -1.28 -47.99
CA GLU A 12 -38.26 -1.74 -46.76
C GLU A 12 -36.73 -1.62 -46.80
N ILE A 13 -36.11 -1.90 -47.95
CA ILE A 13 -34.68 -1.63 -48.20
C ILE A 13 -34.37 -0.14 -47.99
N ARG A 14 -35.19 0.77 -48.55
CA ARG A 14 -35.00 2.22 -48.37
C ARG A 14 -35.06 2.65 -46.90
N LYS A 15 -35.97 2.08 -46.10
CA LYS A 15 -36.03 2.35 -44.66
C LYS A 15 -34.75 1.88 -43.94
N LYS A 16 -34.28 0.67 -44.25
CA LYS A 16 -33.07 0.12 -43.62
C LYS A 16 -31.81 0.89 -44.00
N VAL A 17 -31.69 1.37 -45.24
CA VAL A 17 -30.60 2.25 -45.68
C VAL A 17 -30.60 3.56 -44.89
N LYS A 18 -31.77 4.21 -44.77
CA LYS A 18 -31.90 5.46 -44.00
C LYS A 18 -31.58 5.28 -42.51
N ALA A 19 -32.02 4.17 -41.91
CA ALA A 19 -31.68 3.83 -40.52
C ALA A 19 -30.17 3.59 -40.33
N ARG A 20 -29.51 2.96 -41.31
CA ARG A 20 -28.05 2.77 -41.30
C ARG A 20 -27.29 4.08 -41.42
N GLU A 21 -27.78 5.04 -42.21
CA GLU A 21 -27.18 6.37 -42.33
C GLU A 21 -27.30 7.16 -41.02
N LEU A 22 -28.48 7.16 -40.39
CA LEU A 22 -28.67 7.78 -39.06
C LEU A 22 -27.76 7.15 -37.99
N LEU A 23 -27.64 5.82 -37.96
CA LEU A 23 -26.72 5.14 -37.05
C LEU A 23 -25.26 5.51 -37.31
N LYS A 24 -24.87 5.70 -38.58
CA LYS A 24 -23.51 6.14 -38.94
C LYS A 24 -23.25 7.56 -38.42
N GLU A 25 -24.22 8.46 -38.57
CA GLU A 25 -24.12 9.85 -38.08
C GLU A 25 -23.98 9.88 -36.55
N GLU A 26 -24.82 9.13 -35.82
CA GLU A 26 -24.72 8.97 -34.36
C GLU A 26 -23.38 8.38 -33.93
N LEU A 27 -22.85 7.39 -34.66
CA LEU A 27 -21.52 6.82 -34.41
C LEU A 27 -20.42 7.87 -34.58
N THR A 28 -20.44 8.66 -35.67
CA THR A 28 -19.47 9.74 -35.86
C THR A 28 -19.54 10.83 -34.79
N GLU A 29 -20.75 11.24 -34.38
CA GLU A 29 -20.92 12.23 -33.31
C GLU A 29 -20.37 11.70 -31.97
N ASN A 30 -20.58 10.41 -31.67
CA ASN A 30 -20.02 9.76 -30.50
C ASN A 30 -18.49 9.63 -30.58
N ASP A 31 -17.92 9.33 -31.74
CA ASP A 31 -16.46 9.31 -31.94
C ASP A 31 -15.82 10.68 -31.71
N GLU A 32 -16.47 11.76 -32.15
CA GLU A 32 -16.01 13.13 -31.87
C GLU A 32 -16.09 13.48 -30.38
N LYS A 33 -17.18 13.09 -29.70
CA LYS A 33 -17.31 13.25 -28.24
C LYS A 33 -16.26 12.45 -27.48
N ILE A 34 -15.96 11.22 -27.90
CA ILE A 34 -14.91 10.39 -27.30
C ILE A 34 -13.56 11.07 -27.45
N LYS A 35 -13.22 11.59 -28.65
CA LYS A 35 -11.97 12.32 -28.87
C LYS A 35 -11.84 13.58 -28.00
N ASP A 36 -12.92 14.33 -27.81
CA ASP A 36 -12.91 15.48 -26.90
C ASP A 36 -12.69 15.05 -25.45
N LEU A 37 -13.38 14.01 -24.99
CA LEU A 37 -13.21 13.44 -23.66
C LEU A 37 -11.80 12.90 -23.43
N GLU A 38 -11.20 12.24 -24.42
CA GLU A 38 -9.81 11.77 -24.37
C GLU A 38 -8.82 12.94 -24.25
N LYS A 39 -9.04 14.01 -25.02
CA LYS A 39 -8.21 15.23 -24.95
C LYS A 39 -8.32 15.89 -23.57
N ARG A 40 -9.53 16.00 -23.02
CA ARG A 40 -9.76 16.53 -21.66
C ARG A 40 -9.13 15.65 -20.60
N LEU A 41 -9.25 14.33 -20.73
CA LEU A 41 -8.60 13.36 -19.84
C LEU A 41 -7.08 13.52 -19.87
N GLU A 42 -6.48 13.74 -21.04
CA GLU A 42 -5.04 13.96 -21.18
C GLU A 42 -4.57 15.27 -20.54
N ILE A 43 -5.38 16.33 -20.63
CA ILE A 43 -5.12 17.60 -19.92
C ILE A 43 -5.18 17.38 -18.41
N SER A 44 -6.26 16.76 -17.90
CA SER A 44 -6.40 16.49 -16.47
C SER A 44 -5.29 15.56 -15.93
N LYS A 45 -4.84 14.57 -16.72
CA LYS A 45 -3.67 13.74 -16.36
C LYS A 45 -2.40 14.57 -16.19
N LYS A 46 -2.16 15.55 -17.07
CA LYS A 46 -1.01 16.45 -16.97
C LYS A 46 -1.10 17.35 -15.73
N GLU A 47 -2.28 17.89 -15.45
CA GLU A 47 -2.52 18.70 -14.25
C GLU A 47 -2.31 17.90 -12.96
N ILE A 48 -2.83 16.67 -12.90
CA ILE A 48 -2.59 15.73 -11.79
C ILE A 48 -1.09 15.51 -11.60
N LYS A 49 -0.35 15.27 -12.69
CA LYS A 49 1.10 15.05 -12.65
C LYS A 49 1.88 16.27 -12.14
N GLU A 50 1.45 17.48 -12.46
CA GLU A 50 2.05 18.70 -11.88
C GLU A 50 1.73 18.85 -10.39
N LEU A 51 0.50 18.52 -9.97
CA LEU A 51 0.12 18.50 -8.55
C LEU A 51 0.89 17.43 -7.75
N GLU A 52 1.14 16.26 -8.33
CA GLU A 52 1.95 15.19 -7.72
C GLU A 52 3.39 15.63 -7.47
N LYS A 53 3.97 16.48 -8.34
CA LYS A 53 5.31 17.04 -8.10
C LYS A 53 5.36 17.98 -6.90
N LEU A 54 4.26 18.69 -6.61
CA LEU A 54 4.13 19.58 -5.45
C LEU A 54 3.83 18.80 -4.16
N LEU A 55 3.37 17.56 -4.27
CA LEU A 55 3.02 16.71 -3.14
C LEU A 55 4.24 16.34 -2.30
N VAL A 56 5.37 15.98 -2.93
CA VAL A 56 6.60 15.57 -2.20
C VAL A 56 7.10 16.71 -1.30
N PRO A 57 7.37 17.94 -1.81
CA PRO A 57 7.76 19.07 -0.94
C PRO A 57 6.75 19.39 0.17
N CYS A 58 5.45 19.20 -0.07
CA CYS A 58 4.41 19.44 0.93
C CYS A 58 4.47 18.41 2.06
N VAL A 59 4.72 17.13 1.74
CA VAL A 59 4.92 16.08 2.75
C VAL A 59 6.20 16.33 3.55
N ASP A 60 7.27 16.82 2.90
CA ASP A 60 8.54 17.19 3.56
C ASP A 60 8.32 18.31 4.59
N ASP A 61 7.67 19.40 4.16
CA ASP A 61 7.34 20.56 5.01
C ASP A 61 6.44 20.16 6.20
N LEU A 62 5.42 19.33 5.95
CA LEU A 62 4.56 18.79 7.01
C LEU A 62 5.31 17.89 7.98
N THR A 63 6.21 17.03 7.47
CA THR A 63 7.04 16.14 8.30
C THR A 63 7.98 16.96 9.19
N GLN A 64 8.62 17.98 8.63
CA GLN A 64 9.50 18.88 9.38
C GLN A 64 8.74 19.67 10.44
N LYS A 65 7.58 20.24 10.09
CA LYS A 65 6.68 20.93 11.03
C LYS A 65 6.25 20.01 12.16
N LEU A 66 5.88 18.77 11.85
CA LEU A 66 5.51 17.77 12.85
C LEU A 66 6.65 17.47 13.81
N GLU A 67 7.88 17.33 13.30
CA GLU A 67 9.05 17.05 14.14
C GLU A 67 9.41 18.21 15.07
N ILE A 68 9.36 19.45 14.56
CA ILE A 68 9.53 20.67 15.36
C ILE A 68 8.48 20.70 16.48
N LYS A 69 7.21 20.44 16.16
CA LYS A 69 6.10 20.44 17.14
C LYS A 69 6.25 19.36 18.21
N LYS A 70 6.74 18.16 17.86
CA LYS A 70 7.04 17.11 18.84
C LYS A 70 8.13 17.53 19.81
N GLU A 71 9.20 18.14 19.32
CA GLU A 71 10.30 18.63 20.17
C GLU A 71 9.85 19.79 21.06
N GLU A 72 9.02 20.71 20.57
CA GLU A 72 8.37 21.74 21.40
C GLU A 72 7.55 21.13 22.54
N LEU A 73 6.69 20.15 22.23
CA LEU A 73 5.87 19.48 23.23
C LEU A 73 6.71 18.74 24.26
N LYS A 74 7.77 18.05 23.82
CA LYS A 74 8.69 17.32 24.70
C LYS A 74 9.35 18.24 25.71
N ARG A 75 9.80 19.43 25.28
CA ARG A 75 10.33 20.47 26.18
C ARG A 75 9.28 20.95 27.17
N LEU A 76 8.09 21.30 26.71
CA LEU A 76 7.00 21.76 27.59
C LEU A 76 6.58 20.73 28.64
N VAL A 77 6.52 19.45 28.26
CA VAL A 77 6.24 18.34 29.19
C VAL A 77 7.35 18.20 30.22
N ASN A 78 8.61 18.29 29.82
CA ASN A 78 9.74 18.23 30.75
C ASN A 78 9.72 19.44 31.71
N ASP A 79 9.53 20.65 31.18
CA ASP A 79 9.43 21.87 31.98
C ASP A 79 8.24 21.83 32.94
N ALA A 80 7.12 21.21 32.56
CA ALA A 80 5.97 21.03 33.43
C ALA A 80 6.26 19.98 34.53
N LYS A 81 6.94 18.88 34.20
CA LYS A 81 7.38 17.87 35.19
C LYS A 81 8.33 18.46 36.22
N GLU A 82 9.35 19.20 35.78
CA GLU A 82 10.30 19.87 36.69
C GLU A 82 9.60 20.89 37.59
N GLU A 83 8.61 21.63 37.07
CA GLU A 83 7.84 22.61 37.84
C GLU A 83 6.87 21.93 38.83
N ILE A 84 6.31 20.76 38.50
CA ILE A 84 5.50 19.94 39.41
C ILE A 84 6.36 19.39 40.56
N GLU A 85 7.53 18.82 40.23
CA GLU A 85 8.48 18.28 41.20
C GLU A 85 9.02 19.39 42.13
N LYS A 86 9.46 20.53 41.58
CA LYS A 86 9.98 21.67 42.34
C LYS A 86 8.95 22.25 43.32
N ASN A 87 7.67 22.19 42.95
CA ASN A 87 6.58 22.75 43.75
C ASN A 87 5.93 21.72 44.69
N ASN A 88 6.45 20.48 44.80
CA ASN A 88 5.90 19.38 45.61
C ASN A 88 4.42 19.08 45.33
N LEU A 89 3.97 19.26 44.07
CA LEU A 89 2.54 19.17 43.74
C LEU A 89 2.02 17.73 43.53
N ASN A 90 2.82 16.72 43.88
CA ASN A 90 2.46 15.31 43.71
C ASN A 90 1.40 14.82 44.71
N TYR A 91 1.15 15.57 45.81
CA TYR A 91 0.22 15.22 46.89
C TYR A 91 -0.99 16.18 46.99
N LEU A 92 -1.20 17.02 45.96
CA LEU A 92 -1.90 18.29 46.08
C LEU A 92 -3.43 18.22 46.19
N GLU A 93 -4.07 17.13 45.77
CA GLU A 93 -5.54 17.00 45.85
C GLU A 93 -6.04 16.98 47.30
N GLU A 94 -5.33 16.30 48.20
CA GLU A 94 -5.65 16.24 49.63
C GLU A 94 -5.36 17.59 50.33
N ASP A 95 -4.24 18.24 49.99
CA ASP A 95 -3.84 19.53 50.57
C ASP A 95 -4.80 20.68 50.18
N LEU A 96 -5.31 20.71 48.93
CA LEU A 96 -6.25 21.73 48.47
C LEU A 96 -7.61 21.63 49.18
N VAL A 97 -8.09 20.41 49.42
CA VAL A 97 -9.33 20.16 50.18
C VAL A 97 -9.15 20.62 51.62
N HIS A 98 -8.07 20.22 52.29
CA HIS A 98 -7.77 20.62 53.67
C HIS A 98 -7.59 22.14 53.84
N LEU A 99 -7.01 22.81 52.83
CA LEU A 99 -6.79 24.26 52.79
C LEU A 99 -8.09 25.05 52.55
N LEU A 100 -9.00 24.53 51.71
CA LEU A 100 -10.34 25.10 51.51
C LEU A 100 -11.22 24.92 52.76
N GLU A 101 -11.09 23.77 53.44
CA GLU A 101 -11.74 23.50 54.72
C GLU A 101 -11.24 24.44 55.83
N SER A 102 -9.91 24.68 55.93
CA SER A 102 -9.35 25.62 56.92
C SER A 102 -9.70 27.09 56.62
N GLN A 103 -9.79 27.49 55.35
CA GLN A 103 -10.31 28.80 54.94
C GLN A 103 -11.77 29.02 55.38
N SER A 104 -12.59 27.96 55.39
CA SER A 104 -13.97 28.02 55.89
C SER A 104 -14.06 28.30 57.40
N GLU A 105 -13.04 27.91 58.15
CA GLU A 105 -12.92 28.14 59.59
C GLU A 105 -12.31 29.52 59.94
N LEU A 106 -11.34 29.99 59.15
CA LEU A 106 -10.61 31.27 59.35
C LEU A 106 -11.44 32.53 59.05
N VAL A 107 -12.51 32.45 58.24
CA VAL A 107 -13.47 33.56 58.00
C VAL A 107 -14.16 34.05 59.30
N LYS A 108 -13.95 33.36 60.44
CA LYS A 108 -14.53 33.68 61.76
C LYS A 108 -13.60 34.44 62.71
N SER A 109 -12.33 34.73 62.40
CA SER A 109 -11.39 35.36 63.34
C SER A 109 -10.45 36.41 62.72
N ASP A 110 -10.47 37.64 63.24
CA ASP A 110 -9.65 38.79 62.80
C ASP A 110 -8.32 38.91 63.60
N ASN A 111 -7.30 38.09 63.30
CA ASN A 111 -5.95 38.21 63.86
C ASN A 111 -4.85 38.16 62.77
N ASN A 112 -3.68 38.77 63.03
CA ASN A 112 -2.54 38.90 62.09
C ASN A 112 -1.96 37.55 61.58
N SER A 113 -2.00 36.45 62.34
CA SER A 113 -1.49 35.16 61.84
C SER A 113 -2.37 34.59 60.70
N SER A 114 -3.66 34.93 60.70
CA SER A 114 -4.61 34.57 59.64
C SER A 114 -4.28 35.25 58.30
N GLN A 115 -3.53 36.37 58.29
CA GLN A 115 -3.13 37.05 57.07
C GLN A 115 -1.93 36.39 56.38
N GLU A 116 -0.97 35.84 57.14
CA GLU A 116 0.17 35.10 56.60
C GLU A 116 -0.27 33.74 56.02
N GLU A 117 -1.17 33.03 56.71
CA GLU A 117 -1.77 31.78 56.20
C GLU A 117 -2.61 32.02 54.94
N LEU A 118 -3.34 33.13 54.86
CA LEU A 118 -4.08 33.54 53.67
C LEU A 118 -3.15 33.88 52.49
N ALA A 119 -2.00 34.51 52.74
CA ALA A 119 -1.01 34.80 51.72
C ALA A 119 -0.39 33.51 51.16
N HIS A 120 -0.01 32.58 52.03
CA HIS A 120 0.50 31.26 51.64
C HIS A 120 -0.52 30.44 50.85
N THR A 121 -1.79 30.51 51.25
CA THR A 121 -2.91 29.86 50.54
C THR A 121 -3.08 30.43 49.13
N LYS A 122 -3.10 31.76 48.98
CA LYS A 122 -3.19 32.43 47.67
C LYS A 122 -2.02 32.06 46.75
N GLU A 123 -0.83 31.96 47.31
CA GLU A 123 0.38 31.60 46.55
C GLU A 123 0.32 30.13 46.07
N THR A 124 -0.22 29.24 46.90
CA THR A 124 -0.45 27.83 46.55
C THR A 124 -1.54 27.68 45.47
N ILE A 125 -2.65 28.40 45.60
CA ILE A 125 -3.73 28.45 44.60
C ILE A 125 -3.20 29.00 43.27
N ASN A 126 -2.40 30.07 43.28
CA ASN A 126 -1.80 30.64 42.07
C ASN A 126 -0.84 29.67 41.37
N ARG A 127 -0.03 28.91 42.13
CA ARG A 127 0.83 27.85 41.58
C ARG A 127 0.01 26.77 40.87
N TYR A 128 -1.12 26.37 41.46
CA TYR A 128 -2.05 25.42 40.85
C TYR A 128 -2.61 25.94 39.52
N PHE A 129 -3.23 27.14 39.53
CA PHE A 129 -3.78 27.75 38.32
C PHE A 129 -2.77 27.90 37.19
N LYS A 130 -1.52 28.29 37.51
CA LYS A 130 -0.44 28.41 36.53
C LYS A 130 -0.12 27.07 35.87
N ASN A 131 -0.09 25.99 36.64
CA ASN A 131 0.17 24.64 36.12
C ASN A 131 -1.02 24.06 35.35
N THR A 132 -2.26 24.29 35.79
CA THR A 132 -3.46 23.93 35.02
C THR A 132 -3.44 24.57 33.63
N LYS A 133 -3.08 25.85 33.53
CA LYS A 133 -2.93 26.56 32.25
C LYS A 133 -1.83 25.96 31.37
N LYS A 134 -0.72 25.52 31.97
CA LYS A 134 0.39 24.85 31.25
C LYS A 134 -0.03 23.47 30.74
N ILE A 135 -0.82 22.72 31.52
CA ILE A 135 -1.41 21.44 31.12
C ILE A 135 -2.40 21.65 29.97
N GLU A 136 -3.25 22.69 30.02
CA GLU A 136 -4.13 23.06 28.92
C GLU A 136 -3.36 23.35 27.63
N GLU A 137 -2.25 24.10 27.71
CA GLU A 137 -1.37 24.36 26.56
C GLU A 137 -0.75 23.08 25.99
N ILE A 138 -0.30 22.16 26.85
CA ILE A 138 0.20 20.83 26.46
C ILE A 138 -0.90 20.06 25.73
N CYS A 139 -2.13 20.03 26.26
CA CYS A 139 -3.27 19.36 25.63
C CYS A 139 -3.62 19.95 24.25
N GLN A 140 -3.59 21.28 24.10
CA GLN A 140 -3.81 21.96 22.82
C GLN A 140 -2.74 21.59 21.79
N LYS A 141 -1.46 21.68 22.15
CA LYS A 141 -0.35 21.29 21.27
C LYS A 141 -0.40 19.81 20.90
N GLN A 142 -0.82 18.94 21.83
CA GLN A 142 -1.02 17.52 21.57
C GLN A 142 -2.17 17.27 20.57
N ALA A 143 -3.24 18.06 20.61
CA ALA A 143 -4.32 18.01 19.63
C ALA A 143 -3.84 18.43 18.23
N GLU A 144 -3.10 19.55 18.12
CA GLU A 144 -2.49 20.00 16.85
C GLU A 144 -1.59 18.92 16.23
N ILE A 145 -0.73 18.29 17.04
CA ILE A 145 0.14 17.18 16.60
C ILE A 145 -0.69 16.00 16.09
N THR A 146 -1.82 15.72 16.74
CA THR A 146 -2.71 14.61 16.35
C THR A 146 -3.34 14.89 14.99
N GLU A 147 -3.87 16.10 14.76
CA GLU A 147 -4.42 16.50 13.47
C GLU A 147 -3.38 16.45 12.35
N LEU A 148 -2.17 16.96 12.60
CA LEU A 148 -1.06 16.90 11.65
C LEU A 148 -0.67 15.45 11.31
N LYS A 149 -0.65 14.55 12.30
CA LYS A 149 -0.40 13.11 12.06
C LYS A 149 -1.48 12.48 11.19
N VAL A 150 -2.76 12.78 11.44
CA VAL A 150 -3.87 12.28 10.61
C VAL A 150 -3.73 12.77 9.17
N GLY A 151 -3.45 14.06 8.97
CA GLY A 151 -3.22 14.65 7.65
C GLY A 151 -2.04 13.99 6.91
N LEU A 152 -0.91 13.81 7.60
CA LEU A 152 0.28 13.17 7.07
C LEU A 152 0.02 11.71 6.65
N ASN A 153 -0.64 10.93 7.51
CA ASN A 153 -0.99 9.55 7.20
C ASN A 153 -1.89 9.45 5.97
N LYS A 154 -2.87 10.35 5.84
CA LYS A 154 -3.74 10.41 4.66
C LYS A 154 -2.98 10.72 3.37
N LEU A 155 -1.91 11.53 3.45
CA LEU A 155 -1.05 11.82 2.30
C LEU A 155 -0.13 10.65 1.96
N LYS A 156 0.48 10.01 2.96
CA LYS A 156 1.31 8.81 2.78
C LYS A 156 0.51 7.65 2.17
N MET A 157 -0.73 7.43 2.63
CA MET A 157 -1.65 6.43 2.08
C MET A 157 -2.10 6.71 0.64
N LYS A 158 -1.93 7.93 0.14
CA LYS A 158 -2.12 8.24 -1.29
C LYS A 158 -0.89 7.91 -2.14
N ASN A 159 0.24 7.62 -1.52
CA ASN A 159 1.52 7.34 -2.16
C ASN A 159 2.01 5.93 -1.80
N VAL A 160 1.14 4.94 -1.98
CA VAL A 160 1.50 3.52 -1.81
C VAL A 160 2.29 3.04 -3.02
N LYS A 161 3.42 2.37 -2.78
CA LYS A 161 4.27 1.73 -3.77
C LYS A 161 4.13 0.23 -3.65
N ASN A 162 3.38 -0.38 -4.57
CA ASN A 162 3.17 -1.83 -4.57
C ASN A 162 4.37 -2.53 -5.22
N ILE A 163 5.03 -3.40 -4.45
CA ILE A 163 6.18 -4.20 -4.83
C ILE A 163 5.76 -5.66 -4.90
N LEU A 164 5.67 -6.18 -6.12
CA LEU A 164 5.27 -7.55 -6.38
C LEU A 164 6.50 -8.46 -6.43
N LEU A 165 6.61 -9.42 -5.54
CA LEU A 165 7.69 -10.42 -5.58
C LEU A 165 7.25 -11.61 -6.44
N ILE A 166 8.06 -11.96 -7.44
CA ILE A 166 7.90 -13.13 -8.28
C ILE A 166 9.18 -13.97 -8.29
N GLY A 167 9.07 -15.26 -8.63
CA GLY A 167 10.21 -16.17 -8.71
C GLY A 167 9.85 -17.58 -8.28
N ASN A 168 10.74 -18.54 -8.54
CA ASN A 168 10.51 -19.95 -8.24
C ASN A 168 10.39 -20.20 -6.72
N THR A 169 9.77 -21.31 -6.33
CA THR A 169 9.77 -21.80 -4.96
C THR A 169 11.22 -22.01 -4.50
N GLY A 170 11.54 -21.56 -3.28
CA GLY A 170 12.89 -21.66 -2.74
C GLY A 170 13.87 -20.59 -3.22
N SER A 171 13.52 -19.67 -4.13
CA SER A 171 14.42 -18.59 -4.56
C SER A 171 14.71 -17.53 -3.46
N GLY A 172 14.01 -17.62 -2.33
CA GLY A 172 14.18 -16.73 -1.17
C GLY A 172 13.26 -15.50 -1.18
N LYS A 173 12.13 -15.53 -1.90
CA LYS A 173 11.14 -14.43 -1.91
C LYS A 173 10.70 -14.00 -0.51
N SER A 174 10.26 -14.94 0.32
CA SER A 174 9.79 -14.66 1.69
C SER A 174 10.92 -14.12 2.58
N THR A 175 12.13 -14.66 2.45
CA THR A 175 13.32 -14.12 3.13
C THR A 175 13.64 -12.70 2.66
N LEU A 176 13.56 -12.42 1.36
CA LEU A 176 13.74 -11.08 0.82
C LEU A 176 12.65 -10.12 1.30
N ALA A 177 11.39 -10.60 1.39
CA ALA A 177 10.28 -9.83 1.91
C ALA A 177 10.52 -9.42 3.37
N ASN A 178 10.94 -10.36 4.23
CA ASN A 178 11.33 -10.09 5.61
C ASN A 178 12.45 -9.05 5.72
N VAL A 179 13.48 -9.16 4.88
CA VAL A 179 14.58 -8.18 4.82
C VAL A 179 14.09 -6.80 4.35
N LEU A 180 13.22 -6.77 3.34
CA LEU A 180 12.59 -5.55 2.81
C LEU A 180 11.63 -4.89 3.79
N THR A 181 10.98 -5.63 4.69
CA THR A 181 10.03 -5.06 5.66
C THR A 181 10.61 -4.90 7.07
N ASP A 182 11.84 -5.38 7.30
CA ASP A 182 12.48 -5.43 8.62
C ASP A 182 11.66 -6.25 9.64
N THR A 183 11.16 -7.40 9.18
CA THR A 183 10.30 -8.28 9.99
C THR A 183 10.70 -9.74 9.89
N SER A 184 10.06 -10.60 10.69
CA SER A 184 10.14 -12.07 10.59
C SER A 184 8.77 -12.70 10.31
N GLU A 185 7.86 -11.93 9.70
CA GLU A 185 6.44 -12.29 9.58
C GLU A 185 6.13 -13.12 8.32
N PHE A 186 6.97 -13.01 7.29
CA PHE A 186 6.93 -13.94 6.18
C PHE A 186 7.57 -15.26 6.63
N LYS A 187 6.89 -16.38 6.38
CA LYS A 187 7.40 -17.67 6.84
C LYS A 187 8.56 -18.11 5.96
N GLU A 188 9.75 -18.26 6.54
CA GLU A 188 10.95 -18.73 5.83
C GLU A 188 11.08 -20.26 5.97
N GLY A 189 11.29 -20.97 4.86
CA GLY A 189 11.44 -22.43 4.85
C GLY A 189 12.48 -22.91 3.84
N LYS A 190 13.32 -23.88 4.23
CA LYS A 190 14.33 -24.54 3.36
C LYS A 190 13.77 -25.70 2.53
N TYR A 191 12.61 -26.22 2.90
CA TYR A 191 12.01 -27.41 2.30
C TYR A 191 10.86 -27.01 1.37
N ALA A 192 10.74 -27.71 0.24
CA ALA A 192 9.70 -27.53 -0.77
C ALA A 192 8.28 -27.92 -0.29
N THR A 193 8.05 -28.01 1.02
CA THR A 193 6.70 -28.05 1.57
C THR A 193 6.18 -26.63 1.55
N SER A 194 5.29 -26.34 0.59
CA SER A 194 4.54 -25.10 0.47
C SER A 194 3.67 -24.88 1.72
N GLU A 195 4.30 -24.44 2.81
CA GLU A 195 3.66 -24.17 4.11
C GLU A 195 2.96 -22.81 4.15
N THR A 196 3.13 -22.00 3.09
CA THR A 196 2.49 -20.71 2.89
C THR A 196 1.33 -20.85 1.89
N LYS A 197 0.15 -21.22 2.41
CA LYS A 197 -1.05 -21.40 1.57
C LYS A 197 -1.68 -20.09 1.08
N GLU A 198 -1.35 -18.96 1.69
CA GLU A 198 -1.94 -17.64 1.39
C GLU A 198 -0.90 -16.62 0.93
N THR A 199 -1.31 -15.66 0.10
CA THR A 199 -0.50 -14.51 -0.31
C THR A 199 -0.13 -13.69 0.93
N GLN A 200 1.15 -13.38 1.12
CA GLN A 200 1.63 -12.65 2.30
C GLN A 200 1.93 -11.20 1.94
N ILE A 201 1.53 -10.27 2.81
CA ILE A 201 1.63 -8.83 2.54
C ILE A 201 2.09 -8.11 3.78
N ARG A 202 3.07 -7.23 3.60
CA ARG A 202 3.50 -6.28 4.62
C ARG A 202 3.77 -4.93 4.02
N GLU A 203 3.50 -3.93 4.84
CA GLU A 203 3.76 -2.54 4.52
C GLU A 203 4.90 -2.04 5.41
N PHE A 204 5.80 -1.25 4.84
CA PHE A 204 6.77 -0.48 5.59
C PHE A 204 6.81 0.96 5.07
N GLU A 205 7.11 1.89 5.96
CA GLU A 205 7.28 3.29 5.60
C GLU A 205 8.75 3.58 5.37
N GLU A 206 9.05 4.23 4.24
CA GLU A 206 10.38 4.79 4.00
C GLU A 206 10.22 6.16 3.36
N LYS A 207 10.86 7.17 3.96
CA LYS A 207 10.65 8.59 3.64
C LYS A 207 9.15 8.98 3.63
N TYR A 208 8.58 9.18 2.45
CA TYR A 208 7.25 9.76 2.21
C TYR A 208 6.29 8.81 1.48
N ALA A 209 6.67 7.53 1.39
CA ALA A 209 5.91 6.51 0.70
C ALA A 209 5.69 5.31 1.62
N VAL A 210 4.56 4.64 1.43
CA VAL A 210 4.30 3.33 2.02
C VAL A 210 4.61 2.28 0.98
N TYR A 211 5.56 1.39 1.26
CA TYR A 211 5.92 0.30 0.38
C TYR A 211 5.15 -0.95 0.79
N ARG A 212 4.28 -1.45 -0.09
CA ARG A 212 3.52 -2.68 0.11
C ARG A 212 4.23 -3.82 -0.61
N VAL A 213 4.84 -4.71 0.15
CA VAL A 213 5.53 -5.91 -0.38
C VAL A 213 4.54 -7.06 -0.42
N ILE A 214 4.35 -7.64 -1.61
CA ILE A 214 3.40 -8.72 -1.87
C ILE A 214 4.19 -9.95 -2.31
N ASP A 215 4.22 -10.98 -1.46
CA ASP A 215 4.86 -12.26 -1.76
C ASP A 215 3.83 -13.22 -2.40
N THR A 216 4.02 -13.48 -3.69
CA THR A 216 3.14 -14.35 -4.47
C THR A 216 3.49 -15.82 -4.29
N VAL A 217 2.97 -16.41 -3.21
CA VAL A 217 3.14 -17.86 -3.01
C VAL A 217 2.15 -18.62 -3.87
N GLY A 218 2.64 -19.56 -4.69
CA GLY A 218 1.80 -20.56 -5.35
C GLY A 218 1.30 -20.21 -6.75
N ILE A 219 1.51 -18.98 -7.25
CA ILE A 219 1.05 -18.61 -8.60
C ILE A 219 1.75 -19.48 -9.68
N GLY A 220 3.00 -19.89 -9.47
CA GLY A 220 3.73 -20.83 -10.35
C GLY A 220 3.86 -22.26 -9.82
N ASP A 221 3.09 -22.64 -8.78
CA ASP A 221 3.19 -23.97 -8.17
C ASP A 221 2.28 -24.97 -8.90
N THR A 222 2.87 -26.00 -9.50
CA THR A 222 2.16 -27.03 -10.28
C THR A 222 1.35 -28.00 -9.42
N GLN A 223 1.46 -27.93 -8.08
CA GLN A 223 0.74 -28.80 -7.15
C GLN A 223 -0.61 -28.24 -6.70
N LEU A 224 -0.96 -27.00 -7.06
CA LEU A 224 -2.22 -26.37 -6.69
C LEU A 224 -3.33 -26.65 -7.72
N SER A 225 -4.58 -26.69 -7.26
CA SER A 225 -5.74 -26.71 -8.16
C SER A 225 -5.89 -25.37 -8.89
N GLU A 226 -6.49 -25.40 -10.07
CA GLU A 226 -6.75 -24.19 -10.88
C GLU A 226 -7.51 -23.12 -10.08
N ASP A 227 -8.56 -23.52 -9.36
CA ASP A 227 -9.32 -22.63 -8.48
C ASP A 227 -8.46 -21.94 -7.41
N ASN A 228 -7.53 -22.67 -6.79
CA ASN A 228 -6.63 -22.09 -5.78
C ASN A 228 -5.63 -21.13 -6.41
N VAL A 229 -5.17 -21.40 -7.63
CA VAL A 229 -4.31 -20.48 -8.38
C VAL A 229 -5.08 -19.21 -8.73
N LEU A 230 -6.32 -19.33 -9.22
CA LEU A 230 -7.18 -18.20 -9.53
C LEU A 230 -7.48 -17.34 -8.29
N ASP A 231 -7.79 -17.95 -7.15
CA ASP A 231 -8.02 -17.22 -5.89
C ASP A 231 -6.79 -16.42 -5.46
N LYS A 232 -5.59 -16.98 -5.62
CA LYS A 232 -4.32 -16.28 -5.34
C LYS A 232 -4.09 -15.11 -6.28
N ILE A 233 -4.43 -15.28 -7.56
CA ILE A 233 -4.35 -14.20 -8.56
C ILE A 233 -5.34 -13.09 -8.21
N ILE A 234 -6.60 -13.44 -7.87
CA ILE A 234 -7.64 -12.50 -7.45
C ILE A 234 -7.18 -11.69 -6.23
N GLN A 235 -6.68 -12.36 -5.19
CA GLN A 235 -6.13 -11.68 -4.02
C GLN A 235 -4.99 -10.74 -4.43
N THR A 236 -4.04 -11.21 -5.23
CA THR A 236 -2.89 -10.41 -5.65
C THR A 236 -3.34 -9.16 -6.43
N ILE A 237 -4.28 -9.28 -7.38
CA ILE A 237 -4.84 -8.15 -8.12
C ILE A 237 -5.56 -7.18 -7.17
N TYR A 238 -6.33 -7.68 -6.21
CA TYR A 238 -7.03 -6.85 -5.22
C TYR A 238 -6.06 -5.96 -4.40
N TYR A 239 -4.90 -6.50 -4.03
CA TYR A 239 -3.87 -5.75 -3.31
C TYR A 239 -3.04 -4.82 -4.21
N LEU A 240 -3.01 -5.11 -5.51
CA LEU A 240 -2.40 -4.28 -6.55
C LEU A 240 -3.37 -3.26 -7.16
N ARG A 241 -4.57 -3.05 -6.61
CA ARG A 241 -5.60 -2.13 -7.17
C ARG A 241 -5.15 -0.67 -7.31
N GLU A 242 -4.10 -0.26 -6.61
CA GLU A 242 -3.47 1.06 -6.71
C GLU A 242 -2.38 1.12 -7.80
N GLY A 243 -2.19 0.01 -8.52
CA GLY A 243 -1.22 -0.21 -9.58
C GLY A 243 0.12 -0.77 -9.11
N ILE A 244 0.86 -1.41 -10.00
CA ILE A 244 2.18 -1.98 -9.71
C ILE A 244 3.26 -0.91 -9.79
N SER A 245 4.05 -0.71 -8.74
CA SER A 245 5.22 0.21 -8.79
C SER A 245 6.50 -0.50 -9.21
N GLN A 246 6.65 -1.77 -8.83
CA GLN A 246 7.80 -2.58 -9.19
C GLN A 246 7.44 -4.07 -9.09
N ILE A 247 7.96 -4.86 -10.02
CA ILE A 247 8.02 -6.31 -9.98
C ILE A 247 9.47 -6.68 -9.66
N VAL A 248 9.66 -7.41 -8.58
CA VAL A 248 10.96 -7.90 -8.13
C VAL A 248 11.02 -9.39 -8.43
N PHE A 249 11.83 -9.74 -9.44
CA PHE A 249 12.09 -11.11 -9.82
C PHE A 249 13.26 -11.67 -9.01
N VAL A 250 12.93 -12.53 -8.04
CA VAL A 250 13.87 -13.11 -7.09
C VAL A 250 14.42 -14.42 -7.62
N THR A 251 15.73 -14.48 -7.83
CA THR A 251 16.46 -15.67 -8.34
C THR A 251 17.69 -15.97 -7.47
N SER A 252 17.99 -17.25 -7.27
CA SER A 252 19.09 -17.70 -6.40
C SER A 252 20.23 -18.43 -7.10
N ASP A 253 20.12 -18.80 -8.39
CA ASP A 253 21.26 -19.27 -9.22
C ASP A 253 20.87 -19.69 -10.65
N ARG A 254 19.60 -20.03 -10.92
CA ARG A 254 19.22 -20.73 -12.17
C ARG A 254 17.89 -20.25 -12.71
N PHE A 255 17.94 -19.65 -13.90
CA PHE A 255 16.79 -19.43 -14.79
C PHE A 255 16.28 -20.74 -15.38
N ASP A 256 15.87 -21.65 -14.49
CA ASP A 256 15.26 -22.92 -14.85
C ASP A 256 13.85 -22.72 -15.43
N ASP A 257 13.25 -23.82 -15.90
CA ASP A 257 11.90 -23.78 -16.47
C ASP A 257 10.85 -23.22 -15.49
N GLY A 258 11.06 -23.40 -14.17
CA GLY A 258 10.19 -22.85 -13.14
C GLY A 258 10.26 -21.32 -13.06
N GLU A 259 11.47 -20.77 -13.09
CA GLU A 259 11.70 -19.32 -13.16
C GLU A 259 11.13 -18.70 -14.45
N ILE A 260 11.30 -19.38 -15.59
CA ILE A 260 10.73 -18.97 -16.88
C ILE A 260 9.19 -18.96 -16.82
N MET A 261 8.58 -19.99 -16.23
CA MET A 261 7.12 -20.07 -16.07
C MET A 261 6.60 -18.96 -15.15
N ALA A 262 7.23 -18.73 -14.00
CA ALA A 262 6.84 -17.67 -13.07
C ALA A 262 6.89 -16.28 -13.74
N TYR A 263 7.97 -16.00 -14.48
CA TYR A 263 8.11 -14.77 -15.25
C TYR A 263 7.02 -14.62 -16.31
N LYS A 264 6.78 -15.67 -17.11
CA LYS A 264 5.76 -15.66 -18.16
C LYS A 264 4.36 -15.46 -17.60
N LEU A 265 4.04 -16.14 -16.51
CA LEU A 265 2.73 -16.04 -15.87
C LEU A 265 2.50 -14.64 -15.32
N ALA A 266 3.50 -14.06 -14.65
CA ALA A 266 3.44 -12.66 -14.22
C ALA A 266 3.21 -11.71 -15.41
N LYS A 267 3.89 -11.96 -16.55
CA LYS A 267 3.70 -11.18 -17.77
C LYS A 267 2.30 -11.38 -18.38
N THR A 268 1.77 -12.60 -18.38
CA THR A 268 0.40 -12.88 -18.87
C THR A 268 -0.65 -12.18 -18.03
N ILE A 269 -0.53 -12.20 -16.69
CA ILE A 269 -1.53 -11.61 -15.80
C ILE A 269 -1.41 -10.08 -15.79
N PHE A 270 -0.21 -9.57 -15.58
CA PHE A 270 0.01 -8.16 -15.26
C PHE A 270 0.44 -7.32 -16.46
N ALA A 271 0.82 -7.93 -17.58
CA ALA A 271 1.37 -7.23 -18.75
C ALA A 271 0.63 -7.52 -20.06
N SER A 272 -0.57 -8.10 -20.00
CA SER A 272 -1.36 -8.45 -21.17
C SER A 272 -1.60 -7.17 -22.01
N GLY A 273 -0.92 -7.09 -23.16
CA GLY A 273 -1.07 -6.01 -24.13
C GLY A 273 -0.13 -4.79 -24.00
N SER A 274 0.93 -4.82 -23.16
CA SER A 274 1.97 -3.78 -23.22
C SER A 274 3.40 -4.30 -23.08
N GLU A 275 4.30 -3.78 -23.92
CA GLU A 275 5.73 -4.15 -23.93
C GLU A 275 6.53 -3.52 -22.77
N ASP A 276 5.93 -2.56 -22.05
CA ASP A 276 6.63 -1.70 -21.09
C ASP A 276 6.77 -2.29 -19.69
N ILE A 277 6.21 -3.48 -19.39
CA ILE A 277 6.36 -4.05 -18.03
C ILE A 277 7.81 -4.37 -17.69
N ASP A 278 8.64 -4.61 -18.70
CA ASP A 278 10.08 -4.83 -18.58
C ASP A 278 10.76 -3.61 -17.88
N ASP A 279 10.20 -2.39 -17.99
CA ASP A 279 10.67 -1.20 -17.25
C ASP A 279 10.39 -1.28 -15.76
N TYR A 280 9.43 -2.09 -15.33
CA TYR A 280 9.03 -2.25 -13.94
C TYR A 280 9.55 -3.56 -13.36
N ILE A 281 10.50 -4.22 -14.03
CA ILE A 281 11.15 -5.44 -13.52
C ILE A 281 12.53 -5.10 -12.96
N THR A 282 12.80 -5.59 -11.76
CA THR A 282 14.11 -5.61 -11.11
C THR A 282 14.45 -7.05 -10.78
N ILE A 283 15.65 -7.50 -11.14
CA ILE A 283 16.12 -8.83 -10.78
C ILE A 283 16.91 -8.72 -9.48
N VAL A 284 16.54 -9.52 -8.49
CA VAL A 284 17.28 -9.62 -7.22
C VAL A 284 17.93 -11.00 -7.14
N ARG A 285 19.26 -11.01 -7.21
CA ARG A 285 20.13 -12.18 -7.08
C ARG A 285 20.39 -12.43 -5.59
N THR A 286 19.70 -13.42 -5.02
CA THR A 286 19.82 -13.79 -3.59
C THR A 286 20.90 -14.83 -3.36
N ARG A 287 21.36 -15.01 -2.11
CA ARG A 287 22.39 -16.01 -1.74
C ARG A 287 23.74 -15.77 -2.43
N PHE A 288 24.04 -14.52 -2.79
CA PHE A 288 25.29 -14.16 -3.44
C PHE A 288 26.25 -13.59 -2.40
N THR A 289 27.19 -14.41 -1.91
CA THR A 289 28.09 -14.04 -0.79
C THR A 289 28.99 -12.86 -1.09
N ASP A 290 29.39 -12.68 -2.35
CA ASP A 290 30.26 -11.60 -2.80
C ASP A 290 29.50 -10.34 -3.22
N PHE A 291 28.27 -10.13 -2.73
CA PHE A 291 27.40 -9.01 -3.13
C PHE A 291 27.98 -7.62 -2.86
N GLU A 292 28.94 -7.53 -1.93
CA GLU A 292 29.68 -6.30 -1.64
C GLU A 292 30.78 -6.02 -2.69
N ASN A 293 31.21 -7.04 -3.43
CA ASN A 293 32.24 -6.94 -4.45
C ASN A 293 31.62 -6.67 -5.83
N GLN A 294 31.67 -5.42 -6.27
CA GLN A 294 31.09 -5.00 -7.56
C GLN A 294 31.66 -5.75 -8.77
N GLU A 295 32.91 -6.19 -8.72
CA GLU A 295 33.51 -6.92 -9.84
C GLU A 295 32.96 -8.35 -9.93
N GLU A 296 32.75 -9.02 -8.80
CA GLU A 296 32.07 -10.31 -8.76
C GLU A 296 30.60 -10.19 -9.16
N CYS A 297 29.91 -9.12 -8.75
CA CYS A 297 28.54 -8.84 -9.20
C CYS A 297 28.47 -8.68 -10.73
N ARG A 298 29.44 -7.98 -11.36
CA ARG A 298 29.49 -7.83 -12.82
C ARG A 298 29.70 -9.18 -13.52
N LYS A 299 30.62 -10.00 -13.01
CA LYS A 299 30.87 -11.35 -13.54
C LYS A 299 29.62 -12.23 -13.43
N ASP A 300 28.94 -12.19 -12.29
CA ASP A 300 27.69 -12.94 -12.08
C ASP A 300 26.60 -12.50 -13.07
N ILE A 301 26.44 -11.19 -13.32
CA ILE A 301 25.48 -10.69 -14.31
C ILE A 301 25.79 -11.24 -15.72
N ASP A 302 27.06 -11.27 -16.12
CA ASP A 302 27.45 -11.81 -17.43
C ASP A 302 27.19 -13.32 -17.52
N LEU A 303 27.38 -14.05 -16.43
CA LEU A 303 27.00 -15.47 -16.31
C LEU A 303 25.48 -15.65 -16.38
N MET A 304 24.70 -14.82 -15.69
CA MET A 304 23.24 -14.81 -15.75
C MET A 304 22.73 -14.59 -17.18
N ILE A 305 23.34 -13.67 -17.93
CA ILE A 305 23.00 -13.42 -19.34
C ILE A 305 23.34 -14.64 -20.21
N LYS A 306 24.54 -15.20 -20.04
CA LYS A 306 25.02 -16.33 -20.82
C LYS A 306 24.18 -17.59 -20.58
N ASN A 307 23.80 -17.84 -19.34
CA ASN A 307 23.07 -19.03 -18.91
C ASN A 307 21.55 -18.83 -18.87
N GLY A 308 21.06 -17.61 -19.07
CA GLY A 308 19.65 -17.24 -18.88
C GLY A 308 18.69 -17.80 -19.93
N GLY A 309 19.19 -18.47 -20.98
CA GLY A 309 18.35 -19.11 -22.00
C GLY A 309 17.29 -18.16 -22.57
N LYS A 310 16.01 -18.52 -22.41
CA LYS A 310 14.85 -17.72 -22.86
C LYS A 310 14.69 -16.38 -22.13
N LEU A 311 15.33 -16.20 -20.96
CA LEU A 311 15.33 -14.95 -20.20
C LEU A 311 16.57 -14.09 -20.47
N SER A 312 17.53 -14.55 -21.28
CA SER A 312 18.77 -13.80 -21.56
C SER A 312 18.51 -12.38 -22.09
N GLU A 313 17.50 -12.20 -22.95
CA GLU A 313 17.12 -10.89 -23.49
C GLU A 313 16.58 -9.94 -22.42
N ILE A 314 15.69 -10.43 -21.53
CA ILE A 314 15.17 -9.60 -20.45
C ILE A 314 16.26 -9.25 -19.45
N ILE A 315 17.15 -10.20 -19.10
CA ILE A 315 18.28 -9.94 -18.20
C ILE A 315 19.20 -8.85 -18.77
N LYS A 316 19.49 -8.89 -20.08
CA LYS A 316 20.24 -7.82 -20.77
C LYS A 316 19.55 -6.46 -20.66
N LYS A 317 18.25 -6.38 -20.98
CA LYS A 317 17.48 -5.13 -20.87
C LYS A 317 17.46 -4.57 -19.43
N VAL A 318 17.30 -5.45 -18.44
CA VAL A 318 17.28 -5.08 -17.01
C VAL A 318 18.68 -4.61 -16.56
N LYS A 319 19.76 -5.26 -17.03
CA LYS A 319 21.15 -4.85 -16.80
C LYS A 319 21.42 -3.45 -17.34
N GLU A 320 21.05 -3.17 -18.59
CA GLU A 320 21.27 -1.86 -19.24
C GLU A 320 20.62 -0.71 -18.47
N LYS A 321 19.55 -1.00 -17.72
CA LYS A 321 18.84 -0.04 -16.87
C LYS A 321 19.33 -0.01 -15.42
N GLY A 322 20.36 -0.76 -15.07
CA GLY A 322 20.90 -0.85 -13.71
C GLY A 322 19.95 -1.50 -12.71
N LYS A 323 19.10 -2.44 -13.16
CA LYS A 323 18.02 -3.04 -12.34
C LYS A 323 18.32 -4.47 -11.89
N ILE A 324 19.59 -4.82 -11.76
CA ILE A 324 20.01 -6.10 -11.16
C ILE A 324 20.70 -5.80 -9.83
N ILE A 325 20.22 -6.42 -8.76
CA ILE A 325 20.70 -6.19 -7.39
C ILE A 325 21.15 -7.52 -6.80
N HIS A 326 22.35 -7.54 -6.21
CA HIS A 326 22.89 -8.69 -5.50
C HIS A 326 22.70 -8.50 -4.01
N VAL A 327 22.25 -9.56 -3.32
CA VAL A 327 22.02 -9.55 -1.89
C VAL A 327 22.39 -10.89 -1.26
N ASN A 328 22.78 -10.85 0.01
CA ASN A 328 22.91 -12.03 0.84
C ASN A 328 22.15 -11.86 2.16
N ASN A 329 21.53 -12.94 2.63
CA ASN A 329 20.64 -12.92 3.80
C ASN A 329 21.02 -14.00 4.83
N GLY A 330 22.31 -14.38 4.86
CA GLY A 330 22.84 -15.47 5.69
C GLY A 330 22.99 -15.09 7.17
N THR A 331 23.49 -13.88 7.44
CA THR A 331 23.68 -13.32 8.78
C THR A 331 22.84 -12.05 8.98
N GLU A 332 22.67 -11.60 10.22
CA GLU A 332 21.98 -10.34 10.53
C GLU A 332 22.68 -9.12 9.90
N GLN A 333 24.01 -9.09 9.94
CA GLN A 333 24.80 -8.03 9.31
C GLN A 333 24.56 -7.96 7.79
N GLU A 334 24.58 -9.11 7.11
CA GLU A 334 24.29 -9.19 5.68
C GLU A 334 22.83 -8.80 5.38
N ARG A 335 21.87 -9.20 6.22
CA ARG A 335 20.46 -8.77 6.08
C ARG A 335 20.33 -7.25 6.18
N ASN A 336 20.99 -6.63 7.14
CA ASN A 336 20.97 -5.17 7.31
C ASN A 336 21.60 -4.43 6.12
N PHE A 337 22.69 -4.96 5.56
CA PHE A 337 23.30 -4.40 4.37
C PHE A 337 22.41 -4.59 3.13
N SER A 338 21.93 -5.81 2.89
CA SER A 338 20.99 -6.12 1.82
C SER A 338 19.73 -5.23 1.88
N ARG A 339 19.17 -5.03 3.07
CA ARG A 339 18.05 -4.10 3.31
C ARG A 339 18.40 -2.69 2.85
N SER A 340 19.54 -2.16 3.27
CA SER A 340 19.99 -0.81 2.92
C SER A 340 20.11 -0.63 1.40
N ILE A 341 20.67 -1.61 0.69
CA ILE A 341 20.78 -1.60 -0.78
C ILE A 341 19.39 -1.57 -1.41
N LEU A 342 18.51 -2.49 -1.00
CA LEU A 342 17.17 -2.64 -1.58
C LEU A 342 16.30 -1.40 -1.34
N VAL A 343 16.27 -0.89 -0.10
CA VAL A 343 15.45 0.27 0.26
C VAL A 343 15.90 1.52 -0.47
N ASN A 344 17.22 1.78 -0.54
CA ASN A 344 17.76 2.90 -1.31
C ASN A 344 17.38 2.78 -2.79
N TYR A 345 17.52 1.58 -3.36
CA TYR A 345 17.11 1.32 -4.73
C TYR A 345 15.61 1.62 -4.96
N LEU A 346 14.73 1.13 -4.09
CA LEU A 346 13.28 1.33 -4.21
C LEU A 346 12.93 2.82 -4.15
N VAL A 347 13.52 3.57 -3.23
CA VAL A 347 13.33 5.02 -3.11
C VAL A 347 13.75 5.77 -4.37
N GLU A 348 14.82 5.34 -5.03
CA GLU A 348 15.30 5.98 -6.25
C GLU A 348 14.48 5.60 -7.48
N ASN A 349 14.04 4.35 -7.57
CA ASN A 349 13.52 3.75 -8.81
C ASN A 349 12.00 3.54 -8.83
N CYS A 350 11.32 3.40 -7.69
CA CYS A 350 9.86 3.16 -7.60
C CYS A 350 9.03 4.45 -7.64
N ARG A 351 9.33 5.34 -8.58
CA ARG A 351 8.64 6.63 -8.68
C ARG A 351 7.34 6.55 -9.48
N LYS A 352 7.31 5.68 -10.48
CA LYS A 352 6.19 5.53 -11.42
C LYS A 352 5.33 4.33 -11.02
N VAL A 353 4.06 4.40 -11.38
CA VAL A 353 3.14 3.27 -11.34
C VAL A 353 2.97 2.77 -12.77
N TYR A 354 3.09 1.46 -12.96
CA TYR A 354 2.86 0.80 -14.23
C TYR A 354 1.45 1.10 -14.72
N ASN A 355 1.35 1.58 -15.96
CA ASN A 355 0.07 1.88 -16.60
C ASN A 355 -0.50 0.57 -17.16
N GLU A 356 -1.26 -0.11 -16.31
CA GLU A 356 -1.92 -1.37 -16.62
C GLU A 356 -2.81 -1.28 -17.86
N SER A 357 -3.01 -2.42 -18.54
CA SER A 357 -3.95 -2.49 -19.67
C SER A 357 -5.37 -2.11 -19.23
N LEU A 358 -6.22 -1.73 -20.19
CA LEU A 358 -7.61 -1.40 -19.89
C LEU A 358 -8.35 -2.60 -19.29
N ASP A 359 -8.00 -3.81 -19.73
CA ASP A 359 -8.62 -5.06 -19.27
C ASP A 359 -8.21 -5.39 -17.83
N LEU A 360 -6.93 -5.29 -17.48
CA LEU A 360 -6.49 -5.48 -16.09
C LEU A 360 -7.11 -4.44 -15.15
N ARG A 361 -7.27 -3.18 -15.60
CA ARG A 361 -7.98 -2.15 -14.82
C ARG A 361 -9.46 -2.48 -14.60
N ARG A 362 -10.15 -3.00 -15.62
CA ARG A 362 -11.55 -3.43 -15.51
C ARG A 362 -11.68 -4.61 -14.55
N LEU A 363 -10.81 -5.61 -14.70
CA LEU A 363 -10.75 -6.77 -13.82
C LEU A 363 -10.48 -6.36 -12.37
N SER A 364 -9.45 -5.52 -12.14
CA SER A 364 -9.10 -5.00 -10.82
C SER A 364 -10.27 -4.25 -10.15
N LYS A 365 -11.02 -3.46 -10.92
CA LYS A 365 -12.22 -2.78 -10.42
C LYS A 365 -13.34 -3.77 -10.06
N ALA A 366 -13.59 -4.77 -10.92
CA ALA A 366 -14.60 -5.80 -10.66
C ALA A 366 -14.25 -6.63 -9.41
N ILE A 367 -12.98 -7.04 -9.29
CA ILE A 367 -12.43 -7.72 -8.11
C ILE A 367 -12.64 -6.86 -6.87
N SER A 368 -12.25 -5.58 -6.90
CA SER A 368 -12.38 -4.69 -5.75
C SER A 368 -13.82 -4.55 -5.26
N ILE A 369 -14.78 -4.43 -6.18
CA ILE A 369 -16.21 -4.34 -5.84
C ILE A 369 -16.71 -5.63 -5.20
N ASN A 370 -16.43 -6.78 -5.81
CA ASN A 370 -16.93 -8.07 -5.32
C ASN A 370 -16.24 -8.52 -4.04
N MET A 371 -14.93 -8.27 -3.89
CA MET A 371 -14.22 -8.52 -2.61
C MET A 371 -14.83 -7.71 -1.47
N SER A 372 -15.15 -6.43 -1.70
CA SER A 372 -15.82 -5.60 -0.69
C SER A 372 -17.20 -6.15 -0.29
N LYS A 373 -17.95 -6.71 -1.26
CA LYS A 373 -19.23 -7.39 -0.98
C LYS A 373 -19.01 -8.66 -0.17
N ILE A 374 -18.05 -9.50 -0.55
CA ILE A 374 -17.71 -10.75 0.16
C ILE A 374 -17.34 -10.44 1.61
N GLU A 375 -16.45 -9.47 1.85
CA GLU A 375 -16.08 -9.03 3.21
C GLU A 375 -17.30 -8.57 4.03
N GLY A 376 -18.26 -7.88 3.40
CA GLY A 376 -19.52 -7.47 4.02
C GLY A 376 -20.42 -8.66 4.38
N LEU A 377 -20.56 -9.63 3.49
CA LEU A 377 -21.34 -10.85 3.72
C LEU A 377 -20.69 -11.74 4.80
N GLU A 378 -19.36 -11.86 4.79
CA GLU A 378 -18.61 -12.60 5.81
C GLU A 378 -18.78 -11.98 7.21
N ARG A 379 -18.87 -10.64 7.30
CA ARG A 379 -19.16 -9.96 8.57
C ARG A 379 -20.58 -10.28 9.06
N ARG A 380 -21.59 -10.14 8.19
CA ARG A 380 -22.98 -10.50 8.51
C ARG A 380 -23.10 -11.95 8.97
N LYS A 381 -22.43 -12.86 8.28
CA LYS A 381 -22.41 -14.30 8.61
C LYS A 381 -21.88 -14.56 10.04
N LYS A 382 -20.90 -13.79 10.52
CA LYS A 382 -20.36 -13.94 11.89
C LYS A 382 -21.32 -13.50 12.99
N GLU A 383 -22.24 -12.58 12.66
CA GLU A 383 -23.23 -12.02 13.58
C GLU A 383 -24.55 -12.80 13.54
N GLU A 384 -24.75 -13.64 12.52
CA GLU A 384 -25.96 -14.40 12.27
C GLU A 384 -26.02 -15.69 13.11
N ILE A 385 -27.23 -16.04 13.58
CA ILE A 385 -27.50 -17.22 14.40
C ILE A 385 -28.43 -18.20 13.67
N GLY A 386 -29.21 -17.71 12.69
CA GLY A 386 -30.09 -18.53 11.85
C GLY A 386 -29.32 -19.45 10.92
N VAL A 387 -29.49 -20.77 11.07
CA VAL A 387 -28.81 -21.78 10.22
C VAL A 387 -29.17 -21.61 8.74
N GLU A 388 -30.43 -21.29 8.42
CA GLU A 388 -30.85 -21.07 7.03
C GLU A 388 -30.29 -19.77 6.45
N ASP A 389 -30.23 -18.70 7.25
CA ASP A 389 -29.65 -17.42 6.84
C ASP A 389 -28.14 -17.53 6.62
N ILE A 390 -27.43 -18.27 7.48
CA ILE A 390 -26.01 -18.61 7.28
C ILE A 390 -25.82 -19.35 5.95
N ARG A 391 -26.68 -20.33 5.65
CA ARG A 391 -26.60 -21.11 4.40
C ARG A 391 -26.83 -20.24 3.17
N ILE A 392 -27.78 -19.29 3.22
CA ILE A 392 -28.02 -18.33 2.15
C ILE A 392 -26.79 -17.44 1.93
N LEU A 393 -26.20 -16.90 3.00
CA LEU A 393 -24.99 -16.08 2.93
C LEU A 393 -23.79 -16.87 2.38
N GLU A 394 -23.64 -18.13 2.77
CA GLU A 394 -22.59 -19.02 2.24
C GLU A 394 -22.73 -19.25 0.73
N ASN A 395 -23.95 -19.50 0.26
CA ASN A 395 -24.22 -19.67 -1.16
C ASN A 395 -23.95 -18.39 -1.96
N GLU A 396 -24.33 -17.22 -1.42
CA GLU A 396 -24.07 -15.93 -2.07
C GLU A 396 -22.56 -15.63 -2.16
N ILE A 397 -21.80 -15.90 -1.09
CA ILE A 397 -20.34 -15.80 -1.11
C ILE A 397 -19.73 -16.75 -2.14
N ALA A 398 -20.22 -17.99 -2.22
CA ALA A 398 -19.70 -19.00 -3.14
C ALA A 398 -19.94 -18.61 -4.61
N GLU A 399 -21.13 -18.08 -4.95
CA GLU A 399 -21.42 -17.59 -6.30
C GLU A 399 -20.54 -16.39 -6.67
N LEU A 400 -20.36 -15.41 -5.77
CA LEU A 400 -19.46 -14.27 -6.03
C LEU A 400 -18.01 -14.71 -6.27
N ARG A 401 -17.51 -15.69 -5.50
CA ARG A 401 -16.16 -16.25 -5.71
C ARG A 401 -16.05 -16.96 -7.05
N LYS A 402 -17.09 -17.69 -7.45
CA LYS A 402 -17.15 -18.38 -8.75
C LYS A 402 -17.15 -17.40 -9.92
N GLU A 403 -17.94 -16.33 -9.86
CA GLU A 403 -17.93 -15.25 -10.85
C GLU A 403 -16.55 -14.59 -10.97
N LEU A 404 -15.88 -14.35 -9.84
CA LEU A 404 -14.52 -13.79 -9.82
C LEU A 404 -13.50 -14.69 -10.49
N ARG A 405 -13.54 -16.00 -10.19
CA ARG A 405 -12.67 -16.99 -10.84
C ARG A 405 -12.90 -17.04 -12.35
N GLN A 406 -14.16 -17.03 -12.78
CA GLN A 406 -14.51 -17.03 -14.21
C GLN A 406 -13.95 -15.80 -14.93
N SER A 407 -14.19 -14.60 -14.40
CA SER A 407 -13.67 -13.35 -14.99
C SER A 407 -12.15 -13.28 -14.98
N THR A 408 -11.50 -13.85 -13.96
CA THR A 408 -10.03 -13.88 -13.87
C THR A 408 -9.46 -14.87 -14.88
N LYS A 409 -10.10 -16.02 -15.05
CA LYS A 409 -9.70 -17.01 -16.06
C LYS A 409 -9.83 -16.45 -17.48
N GLU A 410 -10.91 -15.76 -17.80
CA GLU A 410 -11.11 -15.08 -19.09
C GLU A 410 -10.08 -13.99 -19.40
N HIS A 411 -9.43 -13.42 -18.39
CA HIS A 411 -8.33 -12.47 -18.57
C HIS A 411 -6.98 -13.16 -18.79
N ILE A 412 -6.81 -14.38 -18.28
CA ILE A 412 -5.58 -15.16 -18.40
C ILE A 412 -5.54 -15.92 -19.74
N ASP A 413 -6.69 -16.44 -20.18
CA ASP A 413 -6.89 -17.13 -21.46
C ASP A 413 -6.86 -16.15 -22.65
#